data_AF-A0A936JVF4-F1
#
_entry.id   AF-A0A936JVF4-F1
#
_cell.length_a   1.000
_cell.length_b   1.000
_cell.length_c   1.000
_cell.angle_alpha   90.00
_cell.angle_beta   90.00
_cell.angle_gamma   90.00
#
_symmetry.space_group_name_H-M   'P 1'
#
loop_
_entity.id
_entity.type
_entity.pdbx_description
1 polymer ?
#
loop_
_entity_poly.entity_id
_entity_poly.type
_entity_poly.pdbx_seq_one_letter_code
_entity_poly.pdbx_strand_id
1 'polypeptide(L)'
;MSVDMARAYLHSSPEDDAVLASCVSAARVACETYTGRTYARRRLELRWSELGPVLNVTRAPLVAVEAFGYINTAGSETLFTGTDYIVEGRTSHTTTLRFSSAFIAPADVAADRSSPIFLRGVFGPDAVTVGPVPADVLQAILWTAAHYFENRTPVMTGTTSTELPRGIENILRPYRQNPT
;
A
#
# COMPACT_ATOMS: atom_id res chain seq x y z
N MET A 1 3.06 13.71 -3.26
CA MET A 1 4.34 14.43 -3.21
C MET A 1 4.66 14.92 -4.61
N SER A 2 4.87 16.22 -4.80
CA SER A 2 5.14 16.80 -6.12
C SER A 2 6.63 16.87 -6.42
N VAL A 3 6.96 16.95 -7.70
CA VAL A 3 8.33 17.20 -8.18
C VAL A 3 8.84 18.55 -7.68
N ASP A 4 7.97 19.57 -7.61
CA ASP A 4 8.34 20.90 -7.10
C ASP A 4 8.80 20.87 -5.64
N MET A 5 8.17 20.05 -4.78
CA MET A 5 8.63 19.87 -3.40
C MET A 5 10.02 19.24 -3.35
N ALA A 6 10.29 18.23 -4.17
CA ALA A 6 11.59 17.57 -4.22
C ALA A 6 12.67 18.49 -4.80
N ARG A 7 12.34 19.26 -5.84
CA ARG A 7 13.23 20.27 -6.44
C ARG A 7 13.60 21.35 -5.43
N ALA A 8 12.61 21.89 -4.72
CA ALA A 8 12.84 22.88 -3.67
C ALA A 8 13.70 22.32 -2.52
N TYR A 9 13.51 21.06 -2.17
CA TYR A 9 14.28 20.38 -1.12
C TYR A 9 15.75 20.15 -1.51
N LEU A 10 16.02 19.78 -2.77
CA LEU A 10 17.36 19.48 -3.29
C LEU A 10 18.08 20.69 -3.89
N HIS A 11 17.41 21.83 -4.00
CA HIS A 11 17.91 23.01 -4.72
C HIS A 11 18.36 22.70 -6.16
N SER A 12 17.66 21.78 -6.83
CA SER A 12 18.02 21.30 -8.18
C SER A 12 17.42 22.16 -9.30
N SER A 13 17.90 21.95 -10.53
CA SER A 13 17.40 22.62 -11.73
C SER A 13 16.07 22.01 -12.22
N PRO A 14 15.19 22.78 -12.91
CA PRO A 14 14.02 22.21 -13.61
C PRO A 14 14.37 21.17 -14.68
N GLU A 15 15.59 21.19 -15.22
CA GLU A 15 16.05 20.18 -16.19
C GLU A 15 16.09 18.76 -15.59
N ASP A 16 16.22 18.65 -14.26
CA ASP A 16 16.30 17.38 -13.54
C ASP A 16 14.92 16.79 -13.20
N ASP A 17 13.82 17.49 -13.54
CA ASP A 17 12.46 17.13 -13.13
C ASP A 17 12.04 15.71 -13.50
N ALA A 18 12.45 15.24 -14.68
CA ALA A 18 12.15 13.88 -15.12
C ALA A 18 12.84 12.81 -14.24
N VAL A 19 14.08 13.09 -13.84
CA VAL A 19 14.86 12.21 -12.96
C VAL A 19 14.31 12.27 -11.54
N LEU A 20 13.99 13.46 -11.05
CA LEU A 20 13.38 13.66 -9.73
C LEU A 20 12.02 12.99 -9.61
N ALA A 21 11.17 13.09 -10.64
CA ALA A 21 9.89 12.40 -10.68
C ALA A 21 10.06 10.88 -10.51
N SER A 22 11.05 10.30 -11.18
CA SER A 22 11.39 8.88 -11.08
C SER A 22 11.90 8.52 -9.68
N CYS A 23 12.82 9.32 -9.12
CA CYS A 23 13.36 9.12 -7.76
C CYS A 23 12.27 9.23 -6.69
N VAL A 24 11.38 10.22 -6.80
CA VAL A 24 10.22 10.40 -5.90
C VAL A 24 9.27 9.21 -5.98
N SER A 25 9.02 8.69 -7.19
CA SER A 25 8.17 7.52 -7.36
C SER A 25 8.80 6.27 -6.72
N ALA A 26 10.08 6.01 -6.97
CA ALA A 26 10.82 4.90 -6.38
C ALA A 26 10.89 5.00 -4.85
N ALA A 27 11.24 6.18 -4.32
CA ALA A 27 11.29 6.44 -2.89
C ALA A 27 9.94 6.20 -2.21
N ARG A 28 8.85 6.67 -2.81
CA ARG A 28 7.51 6.41 -2.30
C ARG A 28 7.24 4.91 -2.24
N VAL A 29 7.53 4.17 -3.32
CA VAL A 29 7.32 2.72 -3.36
C VAL A 29 8.15 1.99 -2.29
N ALA A 30 9.39 2.41 -2.06
CA ALA A 30 10.23 1.85 -0.99
C ALA A 30 9.60 2.07 0.40
N CYS A 31 9.17 3.31 0.70
CA CYS A 31 8.49 3.61 1.96
C CYS A 31 7.16 2.86 2.11
N GLU A 32 6.34 2.80 1.05
CA GLU A 32 5.07 2.05 1.02
C GLU A 32 5.29 0.54 1.26
N THR A 33 6.35 -0.03 0.68
CA THR A 33 6.71 -1.44 0.85
C THR A 33 7.12 -1.73 2.28
N TYR A 34 7.95 -0.87 2.86
CA TYR A 34 8.39 -1.00 4.25
C TYR A 34 7.22 -0.87 5.25
N THR A 35 6.31 0.08 5.02
CA THR A 35 5.21 0.32 5.97
C THR A 35 3.97 -0.53 5.71
N GLY A 36 3.83 -1.12 4.52
CA GLY A 36 2.57 -1.75 4.09
C GLY A 36 1.45 -0.73 3.84
N ARG A 37 1.80 0.55 3.66
CA ARG A 37 0.83 1.63 3.42
C ARG A 37 0.88 2.13 1.98
N THR A 38 -0.15 2.87 1.59
CA THR A 38 -0.26 3.56 0.30
C THR A 38 -0.31 5.06 0.57
N TYR A 39 0.66 5.79 0.03
CA TYR A 39 0.82 7.24 0.20
C TYR A 39 0.47 8.01 -1.06
N ALA A 40 0.24 7.33 -2.19
CA ALA A 40 -0.37 7.90 -3.39
C ALA A 40 -1.74 7.25 -3.66
N ARG A 41 -2.78 8.07 -3.80
CA ARG A 41 -4.13 7.56 -4.07
C ARG A 41 -4.16 6.77 -5.38
N ARG A 42 -4.55 5.51 -5.33
CA ARG A 42 -4.61 4.62 -6.51
C ARG A 42 -5.61 3.48 -6.31
N ARG A 43 -6.04 2.89 -7.42
CA ARG A 43 -6.80 1.64 -7.42
C ARG A 43 -5.83 0.47 -7.32
N LEU A 44 -6.13 -0.49 -6.45
CA LEU A 44 -5.39 -1.73 -6.34
C LEU A 44 -6.35 -2.92 -6.31
N GLU A 45 -5.85 -4.04 -6.82
CA GLU A 45 -6.46 -5.35 -6.62
C GLU A 45 -5.58 -6.14 -5.65
N LEU A 46 -6.16 -6.59 -4.54
CA LEU A 46 -5.55 -7.54 -3.63
C LEU A 46 -6.20 -8.91 -3.85
N ARG A 47 -5.41 -9.96 -3.66
CA ARG A 47 -5.90 -11.33 -3.78
C ARG A 47 -5.49 -12.18 -2.60
N TRP A 48 -6.32 -13.18 -2.30
CA TRP A 48 -6.08 -14.19 -1.27
C TRP A 48 -6.29 -15.58 -1.85
N SER A 49 -5.53 -16.54 -1.34
CA SER A 49 -5.64 -17.97 -1.67
C SER A 49 -6.85 -18.62 -1.02
N GLU A 50 -7.23 -18.18 0.18
CA GLU A 50 -8.24 -18.83 1.00
C GLU A 50 -9.19 -17.83 1.64
N LEU A 51 -10.42 -18.29 1.89
CA LEU A 51 -11.47 -17.51 2.53
C LEU A 51 -11.39 -17.74 4.04
N GLY A 52 -10.61 -16.89 4.73
CA GLY A 52 -10.61 -16.85 6.18
C GLY A 52 -11.80 -16.07 6.76
N PRO A 53 -12.14 -16.25 8.05
CA PRO A 53 -13.16 -15.45 8.73
C PRO A 53 -12.79 -13.95 8.78
N VAL A 54 -11.49 -13.66 8.75
CA VAL A 54 -10.92 -12.32 8.65
C VAL A 54 -9.84 -12.34 7.58
N LEU A 55 -9.93 -11.41 6.62
CA LEU A 55 -8.90 -11.18 5.62
C LEU A 55 -8.15 -9.90 5.95
N ASN A 56 -6.83 -10.02 6.12
CA ASN A 56 -5.96 -8.89 6.34
C ASN A 56 -5.67 -8.17 5.02
N VAL A 57 -5.98 -6.88 4.98
CA VAL A 57 -5.69 -6.02 3.83
C VAL A 57 -4.25 -5.53 3.98
N THR A 58 -3.33 -6.12 3.20
CA THR A 58 -1.88 -5.85 3.25
C THR A 58 -1.47 -4.46 2.72
N ARG A 59 -2.47 -3.62 2.42
CA ARG A 59 -2.32 -2.23 2.00
C ARG A 59 -3.35 -1.39 2.75
N ALA A 60 -2.88 -0.47 3.57
CA ALA A 60 -3.72 0.56 4.17
C ALA A 60 -3.29 1.95 3.68
N PRO A 61 -4.12 2.99 3.76
CA PRO A 61 -5.53 2.96 4.13
C PRO A 61 -6.42 2.62 2.93
N LEU A 62 -7.55 1.97 3.20
CA LEU A 62 -8.57 1.61 2.23
C LEU A 62 -9.70 2.64 2.29
N VAL A 63 -9.82 3.47 1.25
CA VAL A 63 -10.82 4.53 1.15
C VAL A 63 -12.18 3.96 0.77
N ALA A 64 -12.23 3.14 -0.28
CA ALA A 64 -13.47 2.58 -0.81
C ALA A 64 -13.25 1.17 -1.36
N VAL A 65 -14.24 0.30 -1.15
CA VAL A 65 -14.32 -1.00 -1.82
C VAL A 65 -15.11 -0.81 -3.10
N GLU A 66 -14.51 -1.08 -4.25
CA GLU A 66 -15.17 -1.00 -5.56
C GLU A 66 -15.79 -2.35 -5.93
N ALA A 67 -15.08 -3.46 -5.68
CA ALA A 67 -15.60 -4.81 -5.82
C ALA A 67 -14.88 -5.76 -4.86
N PHE A 68 -15.61 -6.67 -4.22
CA PHE A 68 -15.05 -7.74 -3.41
C PHE A 68 -15.78 -9.03 -3.76
N GLY A 69 -15.03 -10.09 -4.00
CA GLY A 69 -15.61 -11.32 -4.54
C GLY A 69 -14.61 -12.44 -4.68
N TYR A 70 -15.05 -13.50 -5.35
CA TYR A 70 -14.23 -14.66 -5.66
C TYR A 70 -14.50 -15.13 -7.09
N ILE A 71 -13.60 -15.95 -7.62
CA ILE A 71 -13.77 -16.65 -8.89
C ILE A 71 -14.35 -18.03 -8.57
N ASN A 72 -15.47 -18.36 -9.22
CA ASN A 72 -16.11 -19.65 -9.05
C ASN A 72 -15.47 -20.75 -9.92
N THR A 73 -15.85 -22.00 -9.71
CA THR A 73 -15.36 -23.18 -10.48
C THR A 73 -15.61 -23.08 -11.99
N ALA A 74 -16.56 -22.26 -12.45
CA ALA A 74 -16.79 -21.98 -13.87
C ALA A 74 -15.88 -20.86 -14.43
N GLY A 75 -15.03 -20.25 -13.60
CA GLY A 75 -14.13 -19.17 -13.99
C GLY A 75 -14.75 -17.77 -13.97
N SER A 76 -15.99 -17.63 -13.48
CA SER A 76 -16.71 -16.35 -13.41
C SER A 76 -16.50 -15.65 -12.06
N GLU A 77 -16.50 -14.31 -12.07
CA GLU A 77 -16.44 -13.50 -10.84
C GLU A 77 -17.83 -13.47 -10.16
N THR A 78 -17.87 -13.85 -8.89
CA THR A 78 -19.04 -13.72 -8.01
C THR A 78 -18.72 -12.74 -6.90
N LEU A 79 -19.58 -11.73 -6.72
CA LEU A 79 -19.36 -10.66 -5.75
C LEU A 79 -19.98 -10.99 -4.40
N PHE A 80 -19.27 -10.65 -3.34
CA PHE A 80 -19.84 -10.55 -2.00
C PHE A 80 -20.66 -9.26 -1.90
N THR A 81 -21.77 -9.33 -1.19
CA THR A 81 -22.63 -8.18 -0.92
C THR A 81 -22.14 -7.43 0.30
N GLY A 82 -22.49 -6.14 0.42
CA GLY A 82 -22.08 -5.32 1.57
C GLY A 82 -22.61 -5.80 2.93
N THR A 83 -23.55 -6.75 2.95
CA THR A 83 -24.04 -7.41 4.17
C THR A 83 -23.22 -8.63 4.57
N ASP A 84 -22.43 -9.18 3.64
CA ASP A 84 -21.65 -10.39 3.88
C ASP A 84 -20.39 -10.11 4.70
N TYR A 85 -19.88 -8.87 4.65
CA TYR A 85 -18.63 -8.49 5.30
C TYR A 85 -18.66 -7.07 5.86
N ILE A 86 -17.84 -6.85 6.88
CA ILE A 86 -17.61 -5.57 7.54
C ILE A 86 -16.15 -5.20 7.32
N VAL A 87 -15.91 -3.93 6.96
CA VAL A 87 -14.55 -3.39 6.83
C VAL A 87 -14.19 -2.68 8.13
N GLU A 88 -13.24 -3.25 8.87
CA GLU A 88 -12.75 -2.70 10.13
C GLU A 88 -11.43 -1.94 9.93
N GLY A 89 -11.25 -0.83 10.65
CA GLY A 89 -9.96 -0.13 10.69
C GLY A 89 -9.53 0.50 9.37
N ARG A 90 -10.47 1.01 8.55
CA ARG A 90 -10.17 1.68 7.24
C ARG A 90 -9.06 2.72 7.30
N THR A 91 -8.96 3.44 8.42
CA THR A 91 -8.00 4.52 8.68
C THR A 91 -6.91 4.15 9.68
N SER A 92 -7.03 2.98 10.31
CA SER A 92 -6.10 2.49 11.34
C SER A 92 -4.83 1.89 10.73
N HIS A 93 -3.91 1.47 11.58
CA HIS A 93 -2.68 0.78 11.19
C HIS A 93 -2.97 -0.58 10.52
N THR A 94 -4.11 -1.20 10.82
CA THR A 94 -4.55 -2.47 10.26
C THR A 94 -5.95 -2.33 9.68
N THR A 95 -6.11 -2.61 8.39
CA THR A 95 -7.42 -2.74 7.76
C THR A 95 -7.72 -4.22 7.58
N THR A 96 -8.90 -4.65 8.02
CA THR A 96 -9.35 -6.04 7.89
C THR A 96 -10.75 -6.10 7.28
N LEU A 97 -10.99 -7.17 6.52
CA LEU A 97 -12.33 -7.54 6.06
C LEU A 97 -12.78 -8.72 6.90
N ARG A 98 -13.81 -8.51 7.72
CA ARG A 98 -14.39 -9.56 8.57
C ARG A 98 -15.71 -9.99 7.97
N PHE A 99 -15.89 -11.28 7.72
CA PHE A 99 -17.20 -11.80 7.31
C PHE A 99 -18.18 -11.75 8.48
N SER A 100 -19.47 -11.54 8.18
CA SER A 100 -20.52 -11.56 9.19
C SER A 100 -20.65 -12.97 9.79
N SER A 101 -21.13 -13.09 11.02
CA SER A 101 -21.32 -14.41 11.65
C SER A 101 -22.38 -15.28 10.97
N ALA A 102 -23.26 -14.67 10.17
CA ALA A 102 -24.29 -15.36 9.38
C ALA A 102 -23.80 -15.75 7.98
N PHE A 103 -22.60 -15.32 7.58
CA PHE A 103 -22.05 -15.61 6.27
C PHE A 103 -21.65 -17.08 6.17
N ILE A 104 -22.12 -17.74 5.11
CA ILE A 104 -21.76 -19.12 4.77
C ILE A 104 -20.82 -19.06 3.58
N ALA A 105 -19.61 -19.61 3.75
CA ALA A 105 -18.61 -19.66 2.70
C ALA A 105 -19.16 -20.44 1.48
N PRO A 106 -19.09 -19.86 0.26
CA PRO A 106 -19.51 -20.56 -0.95
C PRO A 106 -18.67 -21.81 -1.21
N ALA A 107 -19.32 -22.91 -1.60
CA ALA A 107 -18.64 -24.17 -1.88
C ALA A 107 -18.01 -24.23 -3.29
N ASP A 108 -18.38 -23.29 -4.16
CA ASP A 108 -17.97 -23.21 -5.55
C ASP A 108 -16.79 -22.27 -5.80
N VAL A 109 -16.08 -21.86 -4.74
CA VAL A 109 -14.81 -21.12 -4.88
C VAL A 109 -13.80 -21.99 -5.64
N ALA A 110 -13.16 -21.42 -6.67
CA ALA A 110 -12.19 -22.13 -7.50
C ALA A 110 -10.90 -22.47 -6.74
N ALA A 111 -10.91 -23.60 -6.03
CA ALA A 111 -9.79 -24.08 -5.22
C ALA A 111 -8.56 -24.52 -6.04
N ASP A 112 -8.73 -24.75 -7.34
CA ASP A 112 -7.65 -25.03 -8.30
C ASP A 112 -6.82 -23.77 -8.64
N ARG A 113 -7.31 -22.58 -8.30
CA ARG A 113 -6.58 -21.32 -8.50
C ARG A 113 -5.83 -20.94 -7.23
N SER A 114 -4.61 -20.43 -7.38
CA SER A 114 -3.77 -20.01 -6.25
C SER A 114 -4.29 -18.78 -5.51
N SER A 115 -5.14 -17.94 -6.13
CA SER A 115 -5.71 -16.74 -5.51
C SER A 115 -7.07 -16.39 -6.12
N PRO A 116 -8.13 -17.16 -5.78
CA PRO A 116 -9.46 -16.99 -6.35
C PRO A 116 -10.23 -15.80 -5.75
N ILE A 117 -9.86 -15.33 -4.56
CA ILE A 117 -10.55 -14.23 -3.86
C ILE A 117 -9.87 -12.92 -4.22
N PHE A 118 -10.65 -11.89 -4.49
CA PHE A 118 -10.15 -10.58 -4.90
C PHE A 118 -10.88 -9.43 -4.20
N LEU A 119 -10.14 -8.36 -3.94
CA LEU A 119 -10.64 -7.06 -3.50
C LEU A 119 -10.09 -6.00 -4.46
N ARG A 120 -10.98 -5.34 -5.19
CA ARG A 120 -10.70 -4.10 -5.92
C ARG A 120 -11.17 -2.92 -5.10
N GLY A 121 -10.28 -1.98 -4.85
CA GLY A 121 -10.59 -0.81 -4.04
C GLY A 121 -9.69 0.38 -4.32
N VAL A 122 -10.09 1.52 -3.76
CA VAL A 122 -9.31 2.75 -3.78
C VAL A 122 -8.51 2.84 -2.49
N PHE A 123 -7.19 2.93 -2.61
CA PHE A 123 -6.25 3.02 -1.50
C PHE A 123 -5.53 4.36 -1.50
N GLY A 124 -5.06 4.77 -0.33
CA GLY A 124 -4.23 5.96 -0.16
C GLY A 124 -4.96 7.16 0.46
N PRO A 125 -4.29 8.33 0.53
CA PRO A 125 -4.84 9.51 1.17
C PRO A 125 -6.02 10.10 0.38
N ASP A 126 -7.01 10.60 1.11
CA ASP A 126 -8.10 11.42 0.61
C ASP A 126 -8.43 12.52 1.63
N ALA A 127 -9.16 13.55 1.21
CA ALA A 127 -9.48 14.68 2.07
C ALA A 127 -10.54 14.37 3.15
N VAL A 128 -11.28 13.27 3.01
CA VAL A 128 -12.49 12.99 3.80
C VAL A 128 -12.30 11.83 4.77
N THR A 129 -11.71 10.71 4.31
CA THR A 129 -11.70 9.46 5.06
C THR A 129 -10.40 9.27 5.84
N VAL A 130 -9.27 9.52 5.20
CA VAL A 130 -7.92 9.15 5.64
C VAL A 130 -7.13 10.37 6.10
N GLY A 131 -7.29 11.50 5.41
CA GLY A 131 -6.45 12.67 5.59
C GLY A 131 -5.16 12.63 4.77
N PRO A 132 -4.37 13.71 4.82
CA PRO A 132 -3.11 13.83 4.08
C PRO A 132 -2.03 12.86 4.63
N VAL A 133 -0.99 12.64 3.82
CA VAL A 133 0.18 11.89 4.27
C VAL A 133 0.86 12.63 5.43
N PRO A 134 1.20 11.96 6.54
CA PRO A 134 1.92 12.56 7.66
C PRO A 134 3.23 13.24 7.23
N ALA A 135 3.55 14.37 7.86
CA ALA A 135 4.69 15.20 7.47
C ALA A 135 6.05 14.50 7.64
N ASP A 136 6.18 13.67 8.67
CA ASP A 136 7.35 12.83 8.93
C ASP A 136 7.55 11.74 7.86
N VAL A 137 6.46 11.10 7.40
CA VAL A 137 6.50 10.18 6.25
C VAL A 137 6.90 10.92 4.99
N LEU A 138 6.36 12.12 4.74
CA LEU A 138 6.78 12.93 3.60
C LEU A 138 8.28 13.24 3.66
N GLN A 139 8.80 13.58 4.84
CA GLN A 139 10.23 13.80 5.04
C GLN A 139 11.07 12.55 4.76
N ALA A 140 10.62 11.37 5.20
CA ALA A 140 11.28 10.11 4.91
C ALA A 140 11.35 9.81 3.41
N ILE A 141 10.26 10.08 2.66
CA ILE A 141 10.24 9.91 1.21
C ILE A 141 11.19 10.93 0.55
N LEU A 142 11.24 12.18 1.00
CA LEU A 142 12.17 13.19 0.49
C LEU A 142 13.64 12.80 0.71
N TRP A 143 14.01 12.32 1.90
CA TRP A 143 15.36 11.82 2.18
C TRP A 143 15.74 10.64 1.27
N THR A 144 14.81 9.72 1.06
CA THR A 144 15.03 8.57 0.18
C THR A 144 15.16 9.01 -1.29
N ALA A 145 14.33 9.95 -1.74
CA ALA A 145 14.37 10.49 -3.10
C ALA A 145 15.67 11.27 -3.35
N ALA A 146 16.11 12.08 -2.37
CA ALA A 146 17.39 12.78 -2.41
C ALA A 146 18.55 11.81 -2.51
N HIS A 147 18.53 10.73 -1.72
CA HIS A 147 19.55 9.69 -1.80
C HIS A 147 19.63 9.07 -3.20
N TYR A 148 18.50 8.70 -3.80
CA TYR A 148 18.47 8.14 -5.17
C TYR A 148 18.89 9.14 -6.25
N PHE A 149 18.59 10.43 -6.07
CA PHE A 149 18.98 11.47 -7.01
C PHE A 149 20.49 11.71 -7.03
N GLU A 150 21.08 11.85 -5.84
CA GLU A 150 22.53 12.05 -5.66
C GLU A 150 23.34 10.80 -6.04
N ASN A 151 22.79 9.61 -5.77
CA ASN A 151 23.48 8.34 -5.96
C ASN A 151 22.86 7.53 -7.10
N ARG A 152 23.38 7.72 -8.31
CA ARG A 152 22.88 7.06 -9.55
C ARG A 152 23.27 5.60 -9.69
N THR A 153 24.05 5.07 -8.75
CA THR A 153 24.49 3.67 -8.71
C THR A 153 24.24 3.11 -7.31
N PRO A 154 24.02 1.79 -7.14
CA PRO A 154 23.82 1.20 -5.83
C PRO A 154 25.02 1.48 -4.93
N VAL A 155 24.82 2.23 -3.85
CA VAL A 155 25.87 2.50 -2.86
C VAL A 155 25.74 1.45 -1.76
N MET A 156 26.67 0.49 -1.74
CA MET A 156 26.68 -0.54 -0.71
C MET A 156 27.39 0.01 0.54
N THR A 157 26.62 0.47 1.51
CA THR A 157 27.12 0.92 2.82
C THR A 157 27.09 -0.23 3.84
N GLY A 158 28.10 -1.10 3.81
CA GLY A 158 28.31 -2.16 4.81
C GLY A 158 27.69 -3.52 4.48
N THR A 159 27.99 -4.54 5.31
CA THR A 159 27.74 -5.98 5.07
C THR A 159 26.30 -6.44 5.28
N THR A 160 25.36 -5.54 5.55
CA THR A 160 23.93 -5.86 5.67
C THR A 160 23.15 -4.97 4.71
N SER A 161 22.66 -5.58 3.63
CA SER A 161 21.72 -4.98 2.69
C SER A 161 20.38 -4.72 3.40
N THR A 162 20.28 -3.61 4.13
CA THR A 162 18.99 -3.06 4.57
C THR A 162 18.52 -2.06 3.51
N GLU A 163 17.37 -2.33 2.90
CA GLU A 163 16.78 -1.59 1.77
C GLU A 163 16.49 -0.10 2.06
N LEU A 164 16.54 0.35 3.33
CA LEU A 164 16.47 1.75 3.74
C LEU A 164 17.48 2.06 4.85
N PRO A 165 18.07 3.28 4.90
CA PRO A 165 18.88 3.73 6.03
C PRO A 165 18.11 3.70 7.36
N ARG A 166 18.76 3.29 8.45
CA ARG A 166 18.16 3.14 9.80
C ARG A 166 17.39 4.38 10.28
N GLY A 167 17.87 5.59 9.94
CA GLY A 167 17.19 6.83 10.29
C GLY A 167 15.80 6.97 9.66
N ILE A 168 15.67 6.54 8.40
CA ILE A 168 14.40 6.51 7.66
C ILE A 168 13.51 5.41 8.24
N GLU A 169 14.05 4.22 8.50
CA GLU A 169 13.29 3.12 9.10
C GLU A 169 12.69 3.50 10.46
N ASN A 170 13.42 4.22 11.30
CA ASN A 170 12.95 4.65 12.61
C ASN A 170 11.75 5.60 12.53
N ILE A 171 11.76 6.52 11.54
CA ILE A 171 10.63 7.42 11.28
C ILE A 171 9.43 6.65 10.76
N LEU A 172 9.66 5.66 9.89
CA LEU A 172 8.59 4.87 9.27
C LEU A 172 8.05 3.77 10.19
N ARG A 173 8.79 3.37 11.22
CA ARG A 173 8.45 2.26 12.12
C ARG A 173 7.07 2.39 12.78
N PRO A 174 6.62 3.56 13.29
CA PRO A 174 5.28 3.71 13.84
C PRO A 174 4.17 3.47 12.83
N TYR A 175 4.46 3.66 11.53
CA TYR A 175 3.49 3.50 10.45
C TYR A 175 3.45 2.09 9.87
N ARG A 176 4.35 1.21 10.31
CA ARG A 176 4.43 -0.15 9.78
C ARG A 176 3.21 -0.96 10.20
N GLN A 177 2.55 -1.59 9.23
CA GLN A 177 1.57 -2.63 9.52
C GLN A 177 2.31 -3.80 10.17
N ASN A 178 2.04 -4.05 11.46
CA ASN A 178 2.53 -5.27 12.08
C ASN A 178 1.78 -6.46 11.44
N PRO A 179 2.48 -7.47 10.93
CA PRO A 179 1.84 -8.74 10.62
C PRO A 179 1.35 -9.32 11.95
N THR A 180 0.02 -9.35 12.14
CA THR A 180 -0.64 -10.17 13.16
C THR A 180 -0.62 -11.63 12.75
#